data_AF-A0A947G6M5-F1
#
_entry.id   AF-A0A947G6M5-F1
#
_cell.length_a   1.000
_cell.length_b   1.000
_cell.length_c   1.000
_cell.angle_alpha   90.00
_cell.angle_beta   90.00
_cell.angle_gamma   90.00
#
_symmetry.space_group_name_H-M   'P 1'
#
loop_
_entity.id
_entity.type
_entity.pdbx_description
1 polymer ?
#
loop_
_entity_poly.entity_id
_entity_poly.type
_entity_poly.pdbx_seq_one_letter_code
_entity_poly.pdbx_strand_id
1 'polypeptide(L)'
;MSPDVYRLVHVAGILMVFLALGGLAVHGMNGGTRDSNGARRLTTVTYGIGLALILLGGFGWLGATGMMGAGMPGWTWAKLGIWMAIGALLALPTV
;
A
#
# COMPACT_ATOMS: atom_id res chain seq x y z
N MET A 1 -10.66 -10.66 16.32
CA MET A 1 -10.12 -9.29 16.50
C MET A 1 -11.27 -8.30 16.37
N SER A 2 -11.19 -7.15 17.05
CA SER A 2 -12.13 -6.05 16.79
C SER A 2 -11.99 -5.58 15.34
N PRO A 3 -13.10 -5.25 14.63
CA PRO A 3 -13.06 -4.60 13.32
C PRO A 3 -12.12 -3.39 13.25
N ASP A 4 -11.96 -2.67 14.35
CA ASP A 4 -11.11 -1.46 14.39
C ASP A 4 -9.62 -1.77 14.24
N VAL A 5 -9.18 -2.97 14.64
CA VAL A 5 -7.79 -3.38 14.44
C VAL A 5 -7.49 -3.53 12.94
N TYR A 6 -8.43 -4.07 12.17
CA TYR A 6 -8.27 -4.17 10.72
C TYR A 6 -8.23 -2.80 10.05
N ARG A 7 -9.03 -1.83 10.53
CA ARG A 7 -8.94 -0.44 10.06
C ARG A 7 -7.58 0.17 10.38
N LEU A 8 -7.06 -0.03 11.58
CA LEU A 8 -5.75 0.46 11.99
C LEU A 8 -4.65 -0.13 11.12
N VAL A 9 -4.67 -1.44 10.88
CA VAL A 9 -3.73 -2.14 9.99
C VAL A 9 -3.81 -1.58 8.56
N HIS A 10 -5.02 -1.34 8.05
CA HIS A 10 -5.22 -0.76 6.72
C HIS A 10 -4.59 0.63 6.62
N VAL A 11 -4.89 1.53 7.57
CA VAL A 11 -4.35 2.90 7.59
C VAL A 11 -2.84 2.92 7.80
N ALA A 12 -2.31 2.06 8.68
CA ALA A 12 -0.86 1.93 8.88
C ALA A 12 -0.16 1.52 7.58
N GLY A 13 -0.73 0.57 6.83
CA GLY A 13 -0.24 0.20 5.50
C GLY A 13 -0.24 1.37 4.51
N ILE A 14 -1.32 2.17 4.49
CA ILE A 14 -1.41 3.39 3.67
C ILE A 14 -0.26 4.35 4.00
N LEU A 15 -0.05 4.64 5.28
CA LEU A 15 1.02 5.54 5.72
C LEU A 15 2.40 5.03 5.30
N MET A 16 2.67 3.73 5.45
CA MET A 16 3.92 3.12 5.00
C MET A 16 4.16 3.29 3.50
N VAL A 17 3.13 3.04 2.68
CA VAL A 17 3.20 3.20 1.22
C VAL A 17 3.52 4.65 0.85
N PHE A 18 2.81 5.62 1.43
CA PHE A 18 3.03 7.04 1.11
C PHE A 18 4.37 7.57 1.64
N LEU A 19 4.85 7.11 2.81
CA LEU A 19 6.17 7.46 3.31
C LEU A 19 7.27 6.92 2.39
N ALA A 20 7.15 5.68 1.92
CA ALA A 20 8.10 5.11 1.00
C ALA A 20 8.11 5.85 -0.35
N LEU A 21 6.93 6.16 -0.90
CA LEU A 21 6.82 6.96 -2.13
C LEU A 21 7.38 8.37 -1.98
N GLY A 22 7.10 9.04 -0.85
CA GLY A 22 7.66 10.36 -0.54
C GLY A 22 9.18 10.35 -0.48
N GLY A 23 9.77 9.33 0.14
CA GLY A 23 11.22 9.14 0.17
C GLY A 23 11.82 8.94 -1.23
N LEU A 24 11.20 8.12 -2.09
CA LEU A 24 11.62 7.94 -3.47
C LEU A 24 11.50 9.24 -4.29
N ALA A 25 10.41 9.99 -4.10
CA ALA A 25 10.18 11.25 -4.79
C ALA A 25 11.27 12.28 -4.44
N VAL A 26 11.57 12.46 -3.14
CA VAL A 26 12.63 13.37 -2.68
C VAL A 26 14.01 12.93 -3.20
N HIS A 27 14.30 11.63 -3.18
CA HIS A 27 15.55 11.09 -3.75
C HIS A 27 15.68 11.43 -5.24
N GLY A 28 14.63 11.19 -6.03
CA GLY A 28 14.61 11.51 -7.46
C GLY A 28 14.71 13.01 -7.73
N MET A 29 14.02 13.85 -6.96
CA MET A 29 14.11 15.32 -7.07
C MET A 29 15.53 15.85 -6.81
N ASN A 30 16.30 15.15 -5.97
CA ASN A 30 17.70 15.48 -5.71
C ASN A 30 18.69 14.89 -6.74
N GLY A 31 18.19 14.42 -7.89
CA GLY A 31 19.00 13.81 -8.95
C GLY A 31 19.41 12.37 -8.68
N GLY A 32 18.83 11.75 -7.65
CA GLY A 32 19.08 10.37 -7.28
C GLY A 32 18.56 9.39 -8.33
N THR A 33 19.37 8.38 -8.61
CA THR A 33 19.04 7.22 -9.45
C THR A 33 18.76 5.98 -8.59
N ARG A 34 18.25 4.93 -9.23
CA ARG A 34 18.04 3.62 -8.58
C ARG A 34 19.31 3.06 -7.94
N ASP A 35 20.46 3.22 -8.59
CA ASP A 35 21.76 2.69 -8.13
C ASP A 35 22.39 3.52 -7.02
N SER A 36 22.05 4.82 -6.93
CA SER A 36 22.55 5.73 -5.90
C SER A 36 21.67 5.77 -4.64
N ASN A 37 20.54 5.05 -4.63
CA ASN A 37 19.64 5.02 -3.48
C ASN A 37 20.14 4.05 -2.40
N GLY A 38 20.94 4.54 -1.45
CA GLY A 38 21.42 3.76 -0.29
C GLY A 38 20.30 3.20 0.60
N ALA A 39 19.12 3.84 0.58
CA ALA A 39 17.94 3.37 1.33
C ALA A 39 17.02 2.45 0.50
N ARG A 40 17.39 2.09 -0.74
CA ARG A 40 16.52 1.38 -1.69
C ARG A 40 15.85 0.16 -1.09
N ARG A 41 16.61 -0.69 -0.38
CA ARG A 41 16.08 -1.91 0.24
C ARG A 41 15.03 -1.60 1.31
N LEU A 42 15.29 -0.59 2.15
CA LEU A 42 14.34 -0.17 3.17
C LEU A 42 13.06 0.35 2.50
N THR A 43 13.20 1.24 1.51
CA THR A 43 12.06 1.87 0.84
C THR A 43 11.21 0.85 0.09
N THR A 44 11.80 -0.12 -0.62
CA THR A 44 11.05 -1.15 -1.34
C THR A 44 10.38 -2.15 -0.39
N VAL A 45 11.04 -2.54 0.71
CA VAL A 45 10.45 -3.43 1.72
C VAL A 45 9.31 -2.75 2.45
N THR A 46 9.49 -1.50 2.92
CA THR A 46 8.44 -0.72 3.57
C THR A 46 7.23 -0.55 2.67
N TYR A 47 7.45 -0.27 1.39
CA TYR A 47 6.38 -0.16 0.41
C TYR A 47 5.62 -1.48 0.22
N GLY A 48 6.33 -2.59 0.00
CA GLY A 48 5.74 -3.92 -0.21
C GLY A 48 4.96 -4.41 1.02
N ILE A 49 5.53 -4.24 2.22
CA ILE A 49 4.83 -4.55 3.48
C ILE A 49 3.61 -3.64 3.63
N GLY A 50 3.75 -2.35 3.36
CA GLY A 50 2.64 -1.40 3.41
C GLY A 50 1.46 -1.85 2.55
N LEU A 51 1.69 -2.24 1.29
CA LEU A 51 0.66 -2.79 0.41
C LEU A 51 0.03 -4.06 0.96
N ALA A 52 0.83 -4.98 1.48
CA ALA A 52 0.30 -6.20 2.10
C ALA A 52 -0.63 -5.87 3.28
N LEU A 53 -0.25 -4.91 4.13
CA LEU A 53 -1.09 -4.46 5.24
C LEU A 53 -2.36 -3.73 4.79
N ILE A 54 -2.30 -2.94 3.71
CA ILE A 54 -3.50 -2.34 3.09
C ILE A 54 -4.49 -3.45 2.72
N LEU A 55 -4.03 -4.49 2.00
CA LEU A 55 -4.92 -5.57 1.56
C LEU A 55 -5.42 -6.39 2.76
N LEU A 56 -4.56 -6.79 3.69
CA LEU A 56 -4.92 -7.57 4.87
C LEU A 56 -5.91 -6.81 5.78
N GLY A 57 -5.68 -5.54 6.04
CA GLY A 57 -6.58 -4.70 6.84
C GLY A 57 -7.91 -4.43 6.13
N GLY A 58 -7.88 -4.20 4.81
CA GLY A 58 -9.08 -3.96 4.02
C GLY A 58 -10.00 -5.19 3.96
N PHE A 59 -9.45 -6.34 3.54
CA PHE A 59 -10.20 -7.59 3.48
C PHE A 59 -10.60 -8.11 4.87
N GLY A 60 -9.72 -7.97 5.86
CA GLY A 60 -10.02 -8.34 7.24
C GLY A 60 -11.21 -7.57 7.79
N TRP A 61 -11.29 -6.26 7.53
CA TRP A 61 -12.44 -5.46 7.94
C TRP A 61 -13.73 -5.87 7.22
N LEU A 62 -13.69 -6.06 5.90
CA LEU A 62 -14.85 -6.48 5.10
C LEU A 62 -15.43 -7.82 5.57
N GLY A 63 -14.56 -8.78 5.90
CA GLY A 63 -14.94 -10.06 6.47
C GLY A 63 -15.53 -9.90 7.88
N ALA A 64 -14.89 -9.09 8.73
CA ALA A 64 -15.33 -8.86 10.11
C ALA A 64 -16.69 -8.15 10.21
N THR A 65 -17.07 -7.34 9.22
CA THR A 65 -18.37 -6.64 9.18
C THR A 65 -19.43 -7.38 8.37
N GLY A 66 -19.13 -8.55 7.80
CA GLY A 66 -20.06 -9.32 6.98
C GLY A 66 -20.39 -8.68 5.62
N MET A 67 -19.66 -7.64 5.19
CA MET A 67 -19.93 -6.91 3.94
C MET A 67 -19.64 -7.72 2.67
N MET A 68 -19.04 -8.90 2.82
CA MET A 68 -18.78 -9.83 1.72
C MET A 68 -19.97 -10.75 1.41
N GLY A 69 -20.98 -10.83 2.28
CA GLY A 69 -22.02 -11.86 2.22
C GLY A 69 -22.91 -11.82 0.97
N ALA A 70 -23.20 -10.63 0.44
CA ALA A 70 -24.00 -10.45 -0.78
C ALA A 70 -23.14 -10.06 -2.01
N GLY A 71 -21.82 -10.26 -1.91
CA GLY A 71 -20.83 -9.66 -2.81
C GLY A 71 -20.30 -8.34 -2.27
N MET A 72 -19.04 -8.04 -2.59
CA MET A 72 -18.41 -6.79 -2.13
C MET A 72 -19.02 -5.57 -2.82
N PRO A 73 -19.28 -4.48 -2.08
CA PRO A 73 -19.75 -3.22 -2.67
C PRO A 73 -18.86 -2.72 -3.82
N GLY A 74 -19.44 -2.03 -4.81
CA GLY A 74 -18.69 -1.54 -5.98
C GLY A 74 -17.49 -0.65 -5.65
N TRP A 75 -17.59 0.19 -4.62
CA TRP A 75 -16.48 1.04 -4.16
C TRP A 75 -15.26 0.25 -3.70
N THR A 76 -15.48 -0.97 -3.21
CA THR A 76 -14.42 -1.87 -2.74
C THR A 76 -13.56 -2.34 -3.90
N TRP A 77 -14.19 -2.67 -5.03
CA TRP A 77 -13.50 -3.02 -6.27
C TRP A 77 -12.70 -1.84 -6.83
N ALA A 78 -13.29 -0.65 -6.83
CA ALA A 78 -12.59 0.56 -7.27
C ALA A 78 -11.32 0.82 -6.42
N LYS A 79 -11.42 0.71 -5.08
CA LYS A 79 -10.25 0.82 -4.19
C LYS A 79 -9.21 -0.26 -4.44
N LEU A 80 -9.63 -1.50 -4.65
CA LEU A 80 -8.71 -2.59 -4.96
C LEU A 80 -7.93 -2.30 -6.25
N GLY A 81 -8.62 -1.83 -7.29
CA GLY A 81 -7.98 -1.40 -8.55
C GLY A 81 -6.95 -0.29 -8.31
N ILE A 82 -7.27 0.72 -7.49
CA ILE A 82 -6.34 1.80 -7.13
C ILE A 82 -5.11 1.23 -6.40
N TRP A 83 -5.29 0.37 -5.40
CA TRP A 83 -4.15 -0.20 -4.65
C TRP A 83 -3.28 -1.10 -5.51
N MET A 84 -3.87 -1.86 -6.44
CA MET A 84 -3.12 -2.66 -7.40
C MET A 84 -2.34 -1.79 -8.38
N ALA A 85 -2.94 -0.71 -8.90
CA ALA A 85 -2.28 0.24 -9.77
C ALA A 85 -1.11 0.93 -9.05
N ILE A 86 -1.32 1.37 -7.81
CA ILE A 86 -0.27 1.91 -6.95
C ILE A 86 0.82 0.86 -6.80
N GLY A 87 0.52 -0.37 -6.37
CA GLY A 87 1.53 -1.39 -6.16
C GLY A 87 2.35 -1.78 -7.40
N ALA A 88 1.75 -1.66 -8.59
CA ALA A 88 2.45 -1.86 -9.84
C ALA A 88 3.45 -0.73 -10.17
N LEU A 89 3.39 0.44 -9.53
CA LEU A 89 4.32 1.55 -9.78
C LEU A 89 5.78 1.16 -9.53
N LEU A 90 6.08 0.34 -8.51
CA LEU A 90 7.44 -0.15 -8.26
C LEU A 90 7.92 -1.22 -9.25
N ALA A 91 7.02 -1.79 -10.04
CA ALA A 91 7.39 -2.71 -11.12
C ALA A 91 7.80 -1.96 -12.39
N LEU A 92 7.52 -0.65 -12.48
CA LEU A 92 7.97 0.17 -13.59
C LEU A 92 9.49 0.37 -13.51
N PRO A 93 10.21 0.28 -14.65
CA PRO A 93 11.67 0.40 -14.69
C PRO A 93 12.19 1.81 -14.37
N THR A 94 11.30 2.77 -14.14
CA THR A 94 11.61 4.20 -13.95
C THR A 94 11.82 4.60 -12.48
N VAL A 95 11.69 3.67 -11.53
CA VAL A 95 11.92 3.86 -10.08
C VAL A 95 12.96 2.90 -9.52
#